data_AF-A0A5K0W9N8-F1
#
_entry.id   AF-A0A5K0W9N8-F1
#
_cell.length_a   1.000
_cell.length_b   1.000
_cell.length_c   1.000
_cell.angle_alpha   90.00
_cell.angle_beta   90.00
_cell.angle_gamma   90.00
#
_symmetry.space_group_name_H-M   'P 1'
#
loop_
_entity.id
_entity.type
_entity.pdbx_description
1 polymer ?
#
loop_
_entity_poly.entity_id
_entity_poly.type
_entity_poly.pdbx_seq_one_letter_code
_entity_poly.pdbx_strand_id
1 'polypeptide(L)'
;FCSEVHVGHVGHEIRTCTGPRSGLRNAMHVWTNGKVVDVVGFPLCFHLDDRAKKPRVVHDERSTVKRLPAIVELCIQAGLDLPKYPTMRRTRPVHSIEGRIVEFDDDSASNNDIRDEVSMDLPGSECLDSEELTGDITELSIKILESWFIMKNGAEELMKKFSVQTCGYCPEVQVGPKGHKVRMCKAAKHQFRDGLHAWQEATIEDIIGMNYVWHVRDRDGPALRNELKRYYGKAPAVVELCVQAGAPIPDEFRSMMRLDVVSPDRDEVDLVA
;
A
#
# COMPACT_ATOMS: atom_id res chain seq x y z
N PHE A 1 1.99 -6.22 18.76
CA PHE A 1 3.14 -5.30 18.65
C PHE A 1 2.64 -3.94 18.20
N CYS A 2 3.42 -2.87 18.35
CA CYS A 2 3.11 -1.57 17.74
C CYS A 2 3.56 -1.61 16.28
N SER A 3 2.86 -0.93 15.37
CA SER A 3 3.18 -0.85 13.94
C SER A 3 4.00 0.40 13.58
N GLU A 4 4.40 1.20 14.56
CA GLU A 4 5.23 2.39 14.32
C GLU A 4 6.62 1.98 13.85
N VAL A 5 7.12 2.70 12.84
CA VAL A 5 8.40 2.46 12.18
C VAL A 5 9.28 3.68 12.38
N HIS A 6 10.58 3.44 12.50
CA HIS A 6 11.60 4.48 12.52
C HIS A 6 12.69 4.14 11.50
N VAL A 7 13.11 5.14 10.75
CA VAL A 7 14.25 5.06 9.85
C VAL A 7 15.38 5.89 10.45
N GLY A 8 16.46 5.23 10.84
CA GLY A 8 17.60 5.84 11.51
C GLY A 8 18.41 4.83 12.31
N HIS A 9 19.60 5.21 12.77
CA HIS A 9 20.48 4.32 13.55
C HIS A 9 19.96 4.08 14.97
N VAL A 10 19.31 5.08 15.57
CA VAL A 10 18.83 5.04 16.95
C VAL A 10 17.35 5.41 16.98
N GLY A 11 16.52 4.48 17.45
CA GLY A 11 15.08 4.69 17.58
C GLY A 11 14.73 5.90 18.45
N HIS A 12 13.68 6.63 18.05
CA HIS A 12 13.28 7.86 18.73
C HIS A 12 12.69 7.63 20.14
N GLU A 13 12.71 8.69 20.95
CA GLU A 13 12.17 8.74 22.31
C GLU A 13 10.75 9.30 22.37
N ILE A 14 10.13 9.58 21.22
CA ILE A 14 8.76 10.09 21.14
C ILE A 14 7.75 9.06 21.68
N ARG A 15 6.89 9.52 22.59
CA ARG A 15 5.94 8.70 23.35
C ARG A 15 4.64 8.46 22.58
N THR A 16 4.72 7.69 21.49
CA THR A 16 3.60 7.40 20.58
C THR A 16 3.17 5.94 20.53
N CYS A 17 3.80 5.07 21.33
CA CYS A 17 3.53 3.63 21.28
C CYS A 17 2.09 3.28 21.64
N THR A 18 1.39 2.69 20.67
CA THR A 18 0.03 2.13 20.81
C THR A 18 0.03 0.62 21.01
N GLY A 19 1.21 0.01 21.15
CA GLY A 19 1.35 -1.43 21.30
C GLY A 19 0.81 -1.96 22.65
N PRO A 20 0.63 -3.29 22.77
CA PRO A 20 0.21 -3.90 24.02
C PRO A 20 1.10 -3.49 25.20
N ARG A 21 0.47 -3.17 26.33
CA ARG A 21 1.13 -2.73 27.58
C ARG A 21 1.96 -1.43 27.44
N SER A 22 1.72 -0.61 26.40
CA SER A 22 2.46 0.65 26.23
C SER A 22 2.29 1.62 27.41
N GLY A 23 1.13 1.58 28.09
CA GLY A 23 0.89 2.37 29.31
C GLY A 23 1.88 2.10 30.44
N LEU A 24 2.39 0.86 30.58
CA LEU A 24 3.42 0.53 31.58
C LEU A 24 4.80 1.13 31.25
N ARG A 25 5.00 1.55 30.01
CA ARG A 25 6.25 2.15 29.51
C ARG A 25 6.08 3.63 29.15
N ASN A 26 5.05 4.30 29.66
CA ASN A 26 4.75 5.70 29.32
C ASN A 26 4.71 5.96 27.79
N ALA A 27 4.12 5.02 27.03
CA ALA A 27 4.06 5.05 25.57
C ALA A 27 5.43 5.07 24.84
N MET A 28 6.49 4.62 25.51
CA MET A 28 7.80 4.41 24.87
C MET A 28 7.83 3.13 24.04
N HIS A 29 8.59 3.20 22.94
CA HIS A 29 8.89 2.07 22.08
C HIS A 29 10.03 1.22 22.63
N VAL A 30 9.96 -0.07 22.33
CA VAL A 30 11.10 -0.98 22.41
C VAL A 30 11.33 -1.44 20.98
N TRP A 31 12.40 -0.94 20.37
CA TRP A 31 12.67 -1.09 18.94
C TRP A 31 13.27 -2.46 18.62
N THR A 32 12.94 -2.97 17.44
CA THR A 32 13.52 -4.18 16.86
C THR A 32 13.86 -3.90 15.39
N ASN A 33 14.64 -4.78 14.76
CA ASN A 33 14.93 -4.65 13.34
C ASN A 33 13.63 -4.70 12.51
N GLY A 34 13.44 -3.70 11.67
CA GLY A 34 12.33 -3.63 10.71
C GLY A 34 12.59 -4.50 9.47
N LYS A 35 11.53 -4.76 8.72
CA LYS A 35 11.54 -5.48 7.44
C LYS A 35 11.05 -4.56 6.32
N VAL A 36 11.27 -4.95 5.06
CA VAL A 36 10.76 -4.22 3.89
C VAL A 36 9.25 -4.00 3.95
N VAL A 37 8.50 -5.00 4.43
CA VAL A 37 7.04 -4.92 4.59
C VAL A 37 6.58 -3.89 5.63
N ASP A 38 7.48 -3.48 6.54
CA ASP A 38 7.21 -2.41 7.50
C ASP A 38 7.46 -1.03 6.87
N VAL A 39 8.29 -0.94 5.82
CA VAL A 39 8.55 0.31 5.09
C VAL A 39 7.49 0.56 4.02
N VAL A 40 7.13 -0.47 3.26
CA VAL A 40 6.09 -0.41 2.22
C VAL A 40 5.20 -1.63 2.34
N GLY A 41 3.90 -1.40 2.55
CA GLY A 41 2.89 -2.44 2.64
C GLY A 41 1.94 -2.42 1.45
N PHE A 42 1.61 -3.60 0.91
CA PHE A 42 0.55 -3.75 -0.07
C PHE A 42 -0.55 -4.66 0.51
N PRO A 43 -1.74 -4.11 0.84
CA PRO A 43 -2.83 -4.93 1.34
C PRO A 43 -3.28 -5.92 0.29
N LEU A 44 -3.67 -7.11 0.75
CA LEU A 44 -4.16 -8.17 -0.12
C LEU A 44 -5.66 -8.02 -0.35
N CYS A 45 -6.12 -8.26 -1.56
CA CYS A 45 -7.53 -8.43 -1.89
C CYS A 45 -7.79 -9.83 -2.47
N PHE A 46 -9.06 -10.17 -2.70
CA PHE A 46 -9.40 -11.35 -3.49
C PHE A 46 -9.31 -11.05 -4.99
N HIS A 47 -8.85 -12.03 -5.75
CA HIS A 47 -8.86 -11.99 -7.20
C HIS A 47 -10.28 -12.13 -7.75
N LEU A 48 -10.65 -11.32 -8.75
CA LEU A 48 -11.91 -11.44 -9.48
C LEU A 48 -11.65 -11.91 -10.92
N ASP A 49 -11.85 -13.20 -11.14
CA ASP A 49 -11.73 -13.85 -12.46
C ASP A 49 -12.72 -13.24 -13.47
N ASP A 50 -13.97 -13.06 -13.08
CA ASP A 50 -14.99 -12.39 -13.86
C ASP A 50 -15.72 -11.34 -13.03
N ARG A 51 -15.16 -10.11 -13.02
CA ARG A 51 -15.77 -8.98 -12.30
C ARG A 51 -17.17 -8.60 -12.78
N ALA A 52 -17.58 -9.00 -13.98
CA ALA A 52 -18.91 -8.68 -14.51
C ALA A 52 -19.94 -9.70 -14.01
N LYS A 53 -19.76 -10.99 -14.31
CA LYS A 53 -20.71 -12.03 -13.85
C LYS A 53 -20.65 -12.24 -12.34
N LYS A 54 -19.45 -12.15 -11.74
CA LYS A 54 -19.20 -12.39 -10.32
C LYS A 54 -18.44 -11.22 -9.68
N PRO A 55 -19.13 -10.09 -9.42
CA PRO A 55 -18.49 -8.85 -8.99
C PRO A 55 -17.96 -8.85 -7.54
N ARG A 56 -18.03 -9.98 -6.82
CA ARG A 56 -17.59 -10.11 -5.42
C ARG A 56 -17.45 -11.58 -5.02
N VAL A 57 -16.50 -11.84 -4.12
CA VAL A 57 -16.33 -13.14 -3.46
C VAL A 57 -17.30 -13.29 -2.29
N VAL A 58 -17.92 -14.45 -2.15
CA VAL A 58 -18.79 -14.78 -1.00
C VAL A 58 -18.02 -15.56 0.08
N HIS A 59 -18.57 -15.64 1.29
CA HIS A 59 -17.86 -16.19 2.45
C HIS A 59 -17.38 -17.64 2.28
N ASP A 60 -18.15 -18.48 1.60
CA ASP A 60 -17.84 -19.90 1.44
C ASP A 60 -16.70 -20.13 0.44
N GLU A 61 -16.37 -19.13 -0.37
CA GLU A 61 -15.32 -19.18 -1.39
C GLU A 61 -13.98 -18.62 -0.89
N ARG A 62 -13.93 -18.13 0.36
CA ARG A 62 -12.77 -17.43 0.90
C ARG A 62 -11.47 -18.25 0.87
N SER A 63 -11.58 -19.58 0.91
CA SER A 63 -10.43 -20.50 0.91
C SER A 63 -10.05 -20.98 -0.48
N THR A 64 -10.96 -20.85 -1.46
CA THR A 64 -10.72 -21.30 -2.84
C THR A 64 -10.26 -20.15 -3.74
N VAL A 65 -10.75 -18.93 -3.49
CA VAL A 65 -10.35 -17.75 -4.25
C VAL A 65 -8.98 -17.25 -3.79
N LYS A 66 -8.08 -17.07 -4.75
CA LYS A 66 -6.74 -16.57 -4.51
C LYS A 66 -6.77 -15.14 -3.98
N ARG A 67 -5.79 -14.81 -3.13
CA ARG A 67 -5.51 -13.45 -2.69
C ARG A 67 -4.18 -12.97 -3.25
N LEU A 68 -4.09 -11.68 -3.53
CA LEU A 68 -2.93 -11.02 -4.12
C LEU A 68 -2.92 -9.54 -3.70
N PRO A 69 -1.79 -8.84 -3.82
CA PRO A 69 -1.73 -7.40 -3.52
C PRO A 69 -2.76 -6.62 -4.34
N ALA A 70 -3.47 -5.69 -3.70
CA ALA A 70 -4.51 -4.89 -4.33
C ALA A 70 -3.98 -4.11 -5.54
N ILE A 71 -2.74 -3.61 -5.46
CA ILE A 71 -2.11 -2.93 -6.60
C ILE A 71 -1.91 -3.87 -7.81
N VAL A 72 -1.60 -5.14 -7.56
CA VAL A 72 -1.44 -6.14 -8.63
C VAL A 72 -2.81 -6.48 -9.22
N GLU A 73 -3.82 -6.69 -8.39
CA GLU A 73 -5.20 -6.90 -8.88
C GLU A 73 -5.69 -5.68 -9.69
N LEU A 74 -5.38 -4.46 -9.26
CA LEU A 74 -5.71 -3.24 -10.00
C LEU A 74 -5.08 -3.24 -11.40
N CYS A 75 -3.79 -3.57 -11.50
CA CYS A 75 -3.11 -3.74 -12.79
C CYS A 75 -3.76 -4.86 -13.64
N ILE A 76 -4.10 -5.99 -13.02
CA ILE A 76 -4.79 -7.10 -13.72
C ILE A 76 -6.13 -6.63 -14.26
N GLN A 77 -6.94 -5.93 -13.47
CA GLN A 77 -8.23 -5.42 -13.91
C GLN A 77 -8.09 -4.34 -15.00
N ALA A 78 -6.93 -3.67 -15.07
CA ALA A 78 -6.56 -2.72 -16.10
C ALA A 78 -6.00 -3.33 -17.39
N GLY A 79 -5.74 -4.63 -17.42
CA GLY A 79 -5.28 -5.35 -18.61
C GLY A 79 -3.93 -6.05 -18.48
N LEU A 80 -3.27 -6.00 -17.32
CA LEU A 80 -2.09 -6.83 -17.08
C LEU A 80 -2.50 -8.31 -17.05
N ASP A 81 -1.92 -9.11 -17.93
CA ASP A 81 -2.19 -10.55 -17.96
C ASP A 81 -1.12 -11.31 -17.18
N LEU A 82 -1.58 -12.04 -16.16
CA LEU A 82 -0.74 -12.88 -15.32
C LEU A 82 -1.28 -14.31 -15.38
N PRO A 83 -0.53 -15.30 -15.91
CA PRO A 83 -1.00 -16.68 -16.05
C PRO A 83 -1.49 -17.30 -14.73
N LYS A 84 -0.91 -16.87 -13.60
CA LYS A 84 -1.31 -17.32 -12.26
C LYS A 84 -2.67 -16.80 -11.79
N TYR A 85 -3.15 -15.70 -12.38
CA TYR A 85 -4.37 -14.97 -12.03
C TYR A 85 -5.21 -14.68 -13.28
N PRO A 86 -5.82 -15.73 -13.88
CA PRO A 86 -6.56 -15.59 -15.13
C PRO A 86 -7.79 -14.71 -14.95
N THR A 87 -7.95 -13.72 -15.82
CA THR A 87 -9.10 -12.79 -15.79
C THR A 87 -9.82 -12.82 -17.12
N MET A 88 -11.14 -12.91 -17.08
CA MET A 88 -11.97 -12.93 -18.27
C MET A 88 -12.04 -11.54 -18.90
N ARG A 89 -11.35 -11.39 -20.04
CA ARG A 89 -11.37 -10.19 -20.88
C ARG A 89 -12.57 -10.26 -21.82
N ARG A 90 -13.26 -9.14 -21.97
CA ARG A 90 -14.38 -9.03 -22.91
C ARG A 90 -14.10 -7.92 -23.90
N THR A 91 -14.18 -8.27 -25.17
CA THR A 91 -14.11 -7.33 -26.29
C THR A 91 -15.47 -6.70 -26.60
N ARG A 92 -16.56 -7.38 -26.21
CA ARG A 92 -17.93 -6.92 -26.41
C ARG A 92 -18.57 -6.49 -25.09
N PRO A 93 -19.45 -5.47 -25.10
CA PRO A 93 -20.17 -5.04 -23.91
C PRO A 93 -21.12 -6.14 -23.42
N VAL A 94 -21.28 -6.21 -22.09
CA VAL A 94 -22.25 -7.11 -21.45
C VAL A 94 -23.44 -6.33 -20.92
N HIS A 95 -24.62 -6.94 -20.99
CA HIS A 95 -25.86 -6.30 -20.59
C HIS A 95 -26.34 -6.87 -19.25
N SER A 96 -26.77 -5.99 -18.35
CA SER A 96 -27.40 -6.38 -17.10
C SER A 96 -28.93 -6.33 -17.27
N ILE A 97 -29.56 -7.49 -17.42
CA ILE A 97 -31.01 -7.63 -17.52
C ILE A 97 -31.51 -8.22 -16.20
N GLU A 98 -32.32 -7.46 -15.46
CA GLU A 98 -32.82 -7.84 -14.13
C GLU A 98 -31.72 -8.28 -13.14
N GLY A 99 -30.52 -7.70 -13.27
CA GLY A 99 -29.37 -7.99 -12.42
C GLY A 99 -28.60 -9.27 -12.79
N ARG A 100 -28.98 -9.96 -13.88
CA ARG A 100 -28.19 -11.02 -14.50
C ARG A 100 -27.40 -10.47 -15.67
N ILE A 101 -26.14 -10.87 -15.77
CA ILE A 101 -25.28 -10.50 -16.90
C ILE A 101 -25.56 -11.46 -18.04
N VAL A 102 -26.06 -10.92 -19.15
CA VAL A 102 -26.37 -11.64 -20.37
C VAL A 102 -25.36 -11.23 -21.44
N GLU A 103 -24.75 -12.23 -22.06
CA GLU A 103 -23.95 -12.12 -23.26
C GLU A 103 -24.87 -12.49 -24.44
N PHE A 104 -24.99 -11.59 -25.42
CA PHE A 104 -25.71 -11.88 -26.64
C PHE A 104 -24.70 -12.42 -27.64
N ASP A 105 -24.81 -13.70 -27.98
CA ASP A 105 -24.06 -14.27 -29.08
C ASP A 105 -24.78 -13.89 -30.38
N ASP A 106 -24.17 -13.03 -31.19
CA ASP A 106 -24.56 -12.96 -32.60
C ASP A 106 -24.00 -14.22 -33.28
N ASP A 107 -24.88 -15.10 -33.76
CA ASP A 107 -24.59 -16.38 -34.45
C ASP A 107 -23.79 -16.25 -35.78
N SER A 108 -22.95 -15.22 -35.96
CA SER A 108 -22.30 -14.93 -37.25
C SER A 108 -20.83 -14.50 -37.19
N ALA A 109 -20.08 -14.83 -36.14
CA ALA A 109 -18.63 -14.62 -36.15
C ALA A 109 -17.89 -15.91 -35.78
N SER A 110 -17.58 -16.70 -36.81
CA SER A 110 -16.46 -17.64 -36.78
C SER A 110 -15.16 -16.85 -36.55
N ASN A 111 -14.84 -16.55 -35.29
CA ASN A 111 -13.58 -15.92 -34.95
C ASN A 111 -12.52 -17.01 -34.80
N ASN A 112 -11.67 -17.12 -35.82
CA ASN A 112 -10.32 -17.61 -35.65
C ASN A 112 -9.62 -16.65 -34.67
N ASP A 113 -9.62 -17.00 -33.39
CA ASP A 113 -8.81 -16.34 -32.38
C ASP A 113 -7.32 -16.57 -32.69
N ILE A 114 -6.75 -15.68 -33.51
CA ILE A 114 -5.31 -15.43 -33.49
C ILE A 114 -5.06 -14.74 -32.15
N ARG A 115 -4.72 -15.56 -31.15
CA ARG A 115 -4.05 -15.08 -29.95
C ARG A 115 -2.71 -14.52 -30.40
N ASP A 116 -2.63 -13.21 -30.59
CA ASP A 116 -1.34 -12.54 -30.49
C ASP A 116 -0.90 -12.73 -29.05
N GLU A 117 -0.08 -13.77 -28.83
CA GLU A 117 0.70 -13.95 -27.62
C GLU A 117 1.73 -12.81 -27.58
N VAL A 118 1.28 -11.62 -27.20
CA VAL A 118 2.16 -10.63 -26.60
C VAL A 118 2.36 -11.10 -25.17
N SER A 119 3.17 -12.15 -25.03
CA SER A 119 3.85 -12.44 -23.77
C SER A 119 4.75 -11.24 -23.49
N MET A 120 4.20 -10.21 -22.84
CA MET A 120 5.01 -9.51 -21.86
C MET A 120 5.27 -10.56 -20.79
N ASP A 121 6.32 -11.34 -20.99
CA ASP A 121 7.06 -11.86 -19.85
C ASP A 121 7.23 -10.65 -18.95
N LEU A 122 6.51 -10.64 -17.82
CA LEU A 122 7.01 -9.85 -16.72
C LEU A 122 8.47 -10.27 -16.62
N PRO A 123 9.44 -9.32 -16.62
CA PRO A 123 10.77 -9.67 -16.14
C PRO A 123 10.50 -10.43 -14.86
N GLY A 124 11.01 -11.66 -14.85
CA GLY A 124 10.46 -12.70 -14.02
C GLY A 124 10.47 -12.27 -12.56
N SER A 125 10.12 -13.21 -11.72
CA SER A 125 10.68 -13.26 -10.38
C SER A 125 12.22 -13.42 -10.41
N GLU A 126 12.94 -12.77 -11.34
CA GLU A 126 14.25 -12.19 -11.13
C GLU A 126 14.03 -11.05 -10.14
N CYS A 127 13.93 -11.41 -8.86
CA CYS A 127 14.58 -10.57 -7.86
C CYS A 127 15.91 -10.16 -8.49
N LEU A 128 16.11 -8.86 -8.76
CA LEU A 128 17.37 -8.32 -9.28
C LEU A 128 18.49 -9.18 -8.72
N ASP A 129 19.22 -9.89 -9.59
CA ASP A 129 20.28 -10.77 -9.13
C ASP A 129 21.09 -9.97 -8.12
N SER A 130 21.30 -10.53 -6.93
CA SER A 130 21.97 -9.81 -5.83
C SER A 130 23.36 -9.27 -6.24
N GLU A 131 23.87 -9.70 -7.40
CA GLU A 131 25.09 -9.24 -8.04
C GLU A 131 24.98 -7.88 -8.75
N GLU A 132 23.79 -7.39 -9.15
CA GLU A 132 23.62 -6.00 -9.67
C GLU A 132 23.47 -4.95 -8.55
N LEU A 133 23.31 -5.38 -7.30
CA LEU A 133 23.21 -4.49 -6.13
C LEU A 133 24.58 -3.99 -5.62
N THR A 134 25.60 -3.97 -6.48
CA THR A 134 26.92 -3.37 -6.21
C THR A 134 26.99 -1.88 -6.58
N GLY A 135 25.85 -1.28 -6.95
CA GLY A 135 25.75 0.15 -7.26
C GLY A 135 25.89 1.04 -6.01
N ASP A 136 26.17 2.33 -6.24
CA ASP A 136 26.14 3.35 -5.19
C ASP A 136 24.76 3.34 -4.50
N ILE A 137 24.75 3.28 -3.17
CA ILE A 137 23.52 3.29 -2.34
C ILE A 137 22.68 4.52 -2.66
N THR A 138 23.33 5.64 -2.98
CA THR A 138 22.68 6.88 -3.40
C THR A 138 21.89 6.67 -4.69
N GLU A 139 22.51 6.10 -5.72
CA GLU A 139 21.87 5.84 -7.01
C GLU A 139 20.71 4.85 -6.87
N LEU A 140 20.90 3.79 -6.08
CA LEU A 140 19.84 2.83 -5.76
C LEU A 140 18.66 3.51 -5.05
N SER A 141 18.93 4.41 -4.10
CA SER A 141 17.88 5.13 -3.38
C SER A 141 17.06 6.06 -4.28
N ILE A 142 17.71 6.72 -5.24
CA ILE A 142 17.04 7.54 -6.26
C ILE A 142 16.12 6.67 -7.12
N LYS A 143 16.65 5.54 -7.64
CA LYS A 143 15.88 4.60 -8.48
C LYS A 143 14.67 4.01 -7.74
N ILE A 144 14.83 3.65 -6.47
CA ILE A 144 13.72 3.16 -5.63
C ILE A 144 12.64 4.23 -5.50
N LEU A 145 13.03 5.47 -5.21
CA LEU A 145 12.11 6.57 -4.99
C LEU A 145 11.34 6.93 -6.27
N GLU A 146 12.03 7.02 -7.42
CA GLU A 146 11.41 7.22 -8.73
C GLU A 146 10.44 6.10 -9.09
N SER A 147 10.84 4.83 -8.89
CA SER A 147 9.98 3.66 -9.14
C SER A 147 8.73 3.68 -8.26
N TRP A 148 8.88 4.08 -7.01
CA TRP A 148 7.76 4.22 -6.08
C TRP A 148 6.78 5.32 -6.53
N PHE A 149 7.27 6.46 -7.00
CA PHE A 149 6.43 7.52 -7.55
C PHE A 149 5.69 7.11 -8.82
N ILE A 150 6.38 6.45 -9.76
CA ILE A 150 5.76 5.93 -10.98
C ILE A 150 4.62 4.97 -10.63
N MET A 151 4.88 4.04 -9.70
CA MET A 151 3.88 3.09 -9.22
C MET A 151 2.70 3.79 -8.54
N LYS A 152 2.95 4.74 -7.62
CA LYS A 152 1.91 5.49 -6.91
C LYS A 152 1.02 6.28 -7.88
N ASN A 153 1.62 7.06 -8.76
CA ASN A 153 0.89 7.93 -9.69
C ASN A 153 0.14 7.09 -10.73
N GLY A 154 0.74 6.01 -11.23
CA GLY A 154 0.06 5.06 -12.12
C GLY A 154 -1.16 4.42 -11.45
N ALA A 155 -1.04 4.01 -10.18
CA ALA A 155 -2.15 3.46 -9.43
C ALA A 155 -3.28 4.50 -9.21
N GLU A 156 -2.94 5.76 -8.89
CA GLU A 156 -3.92 6.85 -8.80
C GLU A 156 -4.70 7.04 -10.10
N GLU A 157 -4.03 7.04 -11.26
CA GLU A 157 -4.69 7.13 -12.56
C GLU A 157 -5.61 5.92 -12.85
N LEU A 158 -5.19 4.72 -12.47
CA LEU A 158 -6.02 3.52 -12.63
C LEU A 158 -7.27 3.59 -11.74
N MET A 159 -7.16 4.09 -10.52
CA MET A 159 -8.30 4.23 -9.60
C MET A 159 -9.39 5.18 -10.11
N LYS A 160 -9.06 6.13 -11.01
CA LYS A 160 -10.07 6.97 -11.69
C LYS A 160 -10.98 6.16 -12.63
N LYS A 161 -10.51 5.02 -13.12
CA LYS A 161 -11.23 4.15 -14.08
C LYS A 161 -11.78 2.89 -13.43
N PHE A 162 -11.08 2.34 -12.45
CA PHE A 162 -11.42 1.09 -11.79
C PHE A 162 -11.77 1.34 -10.33
N SER A 163 -12.96 0.87 -9.94
CA SER A 163 -13.39 0.98 -8.55
C SER A 163 -12.53 0.12 -7.64
N VAL A 164 -12.11 0.72 -6.53
CA VAL A 164 -11.45 0.04 -5.42
C VAL A 164 -12.22 0.38 -4.14
N GLN A 165 -12.40 -0.62 -3.29
CA GLN A 165 -13.21 -0.54 -2.08
C GLN A 165 -12.32 -0.81 -0.87
N THR A 166 -12.41 0.01 0.17
CA THR A 166 -11.73 -0.19 1.46
C THR A 166 -12.78 -0.34 2.56
N CYS A 167 -12.44 -1.02 3.65
CA CYS A 167 -13.32 -1.12 4.80
C CYS A 167 -13.06 0.05 5.76
N GLY A 168 -14.09 0.84 6.10
CA GLY A 168 -13.94 2.00 6.99
C GLY A 168 -13.55 1.69 8.45
N TYR A 169 -13.37 0.42 8.81
CA TYR A 169 -13.02 -0.01 10.17
C TYR A 169 -11.79 -0.93 10.26
N CYS A 170 -11.32 -1.51 9.15
CA CYS A 170 -10.15 -2.37 9.15
C CYS A 170 -9.38 -2.24 7.83
N PRO A 171 -8.10 -2.62 7.78
CA PRO A 171 -7.25 -2.46 6.59
C PRO A 171 -7.58 -3.39 5.41
N GLU A 172 -8.83 -3.86 5.29
CA GLU A 172 -9.23 -4.77 4.21
C GLU A 172 -9.61 -3.97 2.97
N VAL A 173 -9.10 -4.40 1.82
CA VAL A 173 -9.31 -3.76 0.52
C VAL A 173 -9.80 -4.78 -0.49
N GLN A 174 -10.63 -4.33 -1.42
CA GLN A 174 -11.09 -5.11 -2.56
C GLN A 174 -11.07 -4.26 -3.83
N VAL A 175 -10.31 -4.69 -4.83
CA VAL A 175 -10.41 -4.12 -6.18
C VAL A 175 -11.63 -4.72 -6.88
N GLY A 176 -12.41 -3.87 -7.54
CA GLY A 176 -13.61 -4.24 -8.25
C GLY A 176 -14.82 -3.38 -7.88
N PRO A 177 -15.94 -3.56 -8.60
CA PRO A 177 -17.13 -2.71 -8.44
C PRO A 177 -17.81 -2.86 -7.07
N LYS A 178 -17.53 -3.93 -6.33
CA LYS A 178 -18.12 -4.22 -5.02
C LYS A 178 -17.09 -4.85 -4.10
N GLY A 179 -17.19 -4.53 -2.82
CA GLY A 179 -16.46 -5.25 -1.79
C GLY A 179 -16.95 -6.69 -1.62
N HIS A 180 -16.08 -7.55 -1.08
CA HIS A 180 -16.42 -8.96 -0.85
C HIS A 180 -17.43 -9.14 0.30
N LYS A 181 -18.10 -10.29 0.33
CA LYS A 181 -19.05 -10.70 1.38
C LYS A 181 -18.44 -11.66 2.40
N VAL A 182 -17.12 -11.86 2.38
CA VAL A 182 -16.43 -12.68 3.39
C VAL A 182 -16.56 -12.03 4.77
N ARG A 183 -17.12 -12.79 5.73
CA ARG A 183 -17.27 -12.41 7.14
C ARG A 183 -15.94 -12.56 7.90
N MET A 184 -15.02 -11.61 7.69
CA MET A 184 -13.70 -11.65 8.32
C MET A 184 -13.23 -10.30 8.85
N CYS A 185 -14.12 -9.31 8.93
CA CYS A 185 -13.82 -8.04 9.59
C CYS A 185 -13.58 -8.30 11.08
N LYS A 186 -12.38 -7.93 11.57
CA LYS A 186 -11.98 -8.07 12.97
C LYS A 186 -12.00 -6.75 13.74
N ALA A 187 -12.52 -5.69 13.13
CA ALA A 187 -12.56 -4.37 13.75
C ALA A 187 -13.44 -4.34 15.01
N ALA A 188 -13.32 -3.26 15.78
CA ALA A 188 -14.23 -3.02 16.91
C ALA A 188 -15.70 -3.13 16.47
N LYS A 189 -16.51 -3.76 17.32
CA LYS A 189 -17.95 -3.98 17.09
C LYS A 189 -18.29 -4.81 15.84
N HIS A 190 -17.36 -5.61 15.29
CA HIS A 190 -17.64 -6.48 14.14
C HIS A 190 -18.73 -7.53 14.43
N GLN A 191 -18.88 -7.97 15.69
CA GLN A 191 -19.93 -8.90 16.13
C GLN A 191 -21.33 -8.40 15.76
N PHE A 192 -21.59 -7.09 15.90
CA PHE A 192 -22.87 -6.47 15.53
C PHE A 192 -23.11 -6.41 14.01
N ARG A 193 -22.08 -6.65 13.21
CA ARG A 193 -22.14 -6.70 11.74
C ARG A 193 -21.94 -8.13 11.22
N ASP A 194 -21.97 -9.14 12.09
CA ASP A 194 -21.72 -10.54 11.72
C ASP A 194 -20.41 -10.71 10.94
N GLY A 195 -19.35 -10.00 11.36
CA GLY A 195 -18.04 -10.03 10.71
C GLY A 195 -17.99 -9.39 9.32
N LEU A 196 -19.05 -8.72 8.86
CA LEU A 196 -19.08 -8.01 7.58
C LEU A 196 -18.30 -6.68 7.62
N HIS A 197 -17.79 -6.33 6.46
CA HIS A 197 -17.07 -5.08 6.20
C HIS A 197 -18.06 -3.94 5.89
N ALA A 198 -17.67 -2.72 6.27
CA ALA A 198 -18.36 -1.50 5.87
C ALA A 198 -17.55 -0.87 4.73
N TRP A 199 -17.94 -1.18 3.49
CA TRP A 199 -17.22 -0.77 2.30
C TRP A 199 -17.45 0.71 1.98
N GLN A 200 -16.37 1.38 1.60
CA GLN A 200 -16.35 2.73 1.05
C GLN A 200 -15.33 2.78 -0.10
N GLU A 201 -15.35 3.87 -0.87
CA GLU A 201 -14.35 4.11 -1.91
C GLU A 201 -12.95 4.23 -1.29
N ALA A 202 -11.98 3.53 -1.89
CA ALA A 202 -10.60 3.55 -1.43
C ALA A 202 -9.84 4.77 -1.98
N THR A 203 -8.84 5.20 -1.23
CA THR A 203 -7.84 6.18 -1.65
C THR A 203 -6.52 5.48 -1.97
N ILE A 204 -5.55 6.23 -2.52
CA ILE A 204 -4.22 5.70 -2.81
C ILE A 204 -3.52 5.15 -1.56
N GLU A 205 -3.76 5.77 -0.40
CA GLU A 205 -3.18 5.34 0.89
C GLU A 205 -3.77 4.01 1.39
N ASP A 206 -4.97 3.64 0.92
CA ASP A 206 -5.57 2.34 1.24
C ASP A 206 -4.92 1.21 0.44
N ILE A 207 -4.47 1.45 -0.80
CA ILE A 207 -3.86 0.41 -1.65
C ILE A 207 -2.33 0.36 -1.56
N ILE A 208 -1.71 1.47 -1.15
CA ILE A 208 -0.29 1.58 -0.86
C ILE A 208 -0.21 1.96 0.62
N GLY A 209 0.03 0.98 1.48
CA GLY A 209 0.14 1.19 2.92
C GLY A 209 1.35 2.06 3.24
N MET A 210 1.11 3.35 3.39
CA MET A 210 2.15 4.34 3.72
C MET A 210 2.29 4.45 5.24
N ASN A 211 3.40 3.94 5.76
CA ASN A 211 3.78 4.22 7.15
C ASN A 211 4.49 5.57 7.21
N TYR A 212 3.95 6.52 7.97
CA TYR A 212 4.59 7.83 8.15
C TYR A 212 5.53 7.82 9.36
N VAL A 213 6.79 8.12 9.12
CA VAL A 213 7.87 8.14 10.12
C VAL A 213 8.32 9.57 10.39
N TRP A 214 8.94 9.79 11.54
CA TRP A 214 9.55 11.07 11.87
C TRP A 214 10.80 11.30 11.02
N HIS A 215 10.91 12.49 10.44
CA HIS A 215 12.08 12.87 9.65
C HIS A 215 13.30 13.09 10.55
N VAL A 216 14.42 12.47 10.21
CA VAL A 216 15.69 12.57 10.95
C VAL A 216 16.65 13.48 10.17
N ARG A 217 16.90 14.70 10.64
CA ARG A 217 17.78 15.65 9.91
C ARG A 217 19.24 15.25 9.90
N ASP A 218 19.72 14.74 11.03
CA ASP A 218 21.09 14.29 11.22
C ASP A 218 21.05 12.82 11.62
N ARG A 219 21.47 11.95 10.69
CA ARG A 219 21.44 10.49 10.84
C ARG A 219 22.33 10.01 11.98
N ASP A 220 23.46 10.69 12.19
CA ASP A 220 24.46 10.35 13.20
C ASP A 220 24.26 11.19 14.48
N GLY A 221 23.25 12.05 14.47
CA GLY A 221 22.81 12.86 15.59
C GLY A 221 22.09 12.06 16.68
N PRO A 222 21.71 12.74 17.78
CA PRO A 222 20.99 12.11 18.87
C PRO A 222 19.57 11.69 18.48
N ALA A 223 19.02 10.73 19.21
CA ALA A 223 17.62 10.32 19.08
C ALA A 223 16.64 11.50 19.25
N LEU A 224 15.58 11.50 18.44
CA LEU A 224 14.51 12.50 18.49
C LEU A 224 13.79 12.45 19.84
N ARG A 225 13.69 13.61 20.50
CA ARG A 225 13.14 13.73 21.85
C ARG A 225 11.64 13.97 21.85
N ASN A 226 10.94 13.48 22.88
CA ASN A 226 9.50 13.66 22.98
C ASN A 226 9.08 15.14 23.15
N GLU A 227 9.89 15.92 23.86
CA GLU A 227 9.64 17.34 24.18
C GLU A 227 9.64 18.21 22.91
N LEU A 228 10.46 17.84 21.93
CA LEU A 228 10.61 18.56 20.66
C LEU A 228 9.73 18.00 19.53
N LYS A 229 8.85 17.04 19.82
CA LYS A 229 7.95 16.41 18.83
C LYS A 229 7.19 17.41 17.96
N ARG A 230 6.81 18.56 18.53
CA ARG A 230 6.09 19.63 17.81
C ARG A 230 6.92 20.33 16.72
N TYR A 231 8.24 20.19 16.72
CA TYR A 231 9.15 20.77 15.73
C TYR A 231 9.53 19.80 14.62
N TYR A 232 9.39 18.49 14.86
CA TYR A 232 9.74 17.47 13.88
C TYR A 232 8.68 17.33 12.79
N GLY A 233 9.15 17.10 11.57
CA GLY A 233 8.32 16.72 10.43
C GLY A 233 8.16 15.21 10.31
N LYS A 234 7.35 14.80 9.35
CA LYS A 234 7.14 13.40 8.98
C LYS A 234 7.25 13.21 7.48
N ALA A 235 7.49 11.97 7.07
CA ALA A 235 7.44 11.55 5.67
C ALA A 235 7.03 10.08 5.57
N PRO A 236 6.58 9.59 4.40
CA PRO A 236 6.43 8.17 4.17
C PRO A 236 7.76 7.44 4.42
N ALA A 237 7.71 6.25 5.02
CA ALA A 237 8.89 5.48 5.43
C ALA A 237 9.83 5.20 4.25
N VAL A 238 9.27 4.93 3.07
CA VAL A 238 10.05 4.72 1.84
C VAL A 238 10.81 5.98 1.41
N VAL A 239 10.19 7.15 1.55
CA VAL A 239 10.81 8.43 1.23
C VAL A 239 11.92 8.72 2.22
N GLU A 240 11.65 8.59 3.52
CA GLU A 240 12.67 8.77 4.55
C GLU A 240 13.83 7.80 4.36
N LEU A 241 13.56 6.53 4.08
CA LEU A 241 14.60 5.52 3.83
C LEU A 241 15.50 5.91 2.66
N CYS A 242 14.93 6.36 1.55
CA CYS A 242 15.71 6.76 0.38
C CYS A 242 16.51 8.05 0.64
N VAL A 243 15.92 9.03 1.33
CA VAL A 243 16.60 10.28 1.70
C VAL A 243 17.78 10.01 2.65
N GLN A 244 17.60 9.14 3.66
CA GLN A 244 18.69 8.72 4.55
C GLN A 244 19.81 7.96 3.83
N ALA A 245 19.51 7.41 2.65
CA ALA A 245 20.45 6.74 1.76
C ALA A 245 21.10 7.67 0.72
N GLY A 246 20.73 8.96 0.70
CA GLY A 246 21.36 9.99 -0.14
C GLY A 246 20.46 10.52 -1.27
N ALA A 247 19.25 10.01 -1.46
CA ALA A 247 18.32 10.56 -2.44
C ALA A 247 17.98 12.04 -2.12
N PRO A 248 17.79 12.89 -3.15
CA PRO A 248 17.32 14.25 -2.93
C PRO A 248 15.90 14.22 -2.33
N ILE A 249 15.63 15.17 -1.45
CA ILE A 249 14.31 15.28 -0.81
C ILE A 249 13.28 15.74 -1.85
N PRO A 250 12.20 14.96 -2.09
CA PRO A 250 11.15 15.37 -3.01
C PRO A 250 10.42 16.64 -2.54
N ASP A 251 10.11 17.54 -3.47
CA ASP A 251 9.46 18.82 -3.16
C ASP A 251 8.11 18.64 -2.46
N GLU A 252 7.33 17.63 -2.84
CA GLU A 252 6.01 17.34 -2.26
C GLU A 252 6.08 16.97 -0.76
N PHE A 253 7.21 16.45 -0.28
CA PHE A 253 7.40 16.09 1.12
C PHE A 253 8.23 17.11 1.91
N ARG A 254 8.77 18.15 1.25
CA ARG A 254 9.64 19.14 1.89
C ARG A 254 8.97 19.85 3.08
N SER A 255 7.71 20.26 2.90
CA SER A 255 6.89 20.90 3.94
C SER A 255 6.50 19.91 5.04
N MET A 256 6.21 18.67 4.68
CA MET A 256 5.84 17.60 5.62
C MET A 256 7.03 17.23 6.53
N MET A 257 8.23 17.20 5.97
CA MET A 257 9.50 17.02 6.69
C MET A 257 9.91 18.24 7.53
N ARG A 258 9.20 19.37 7.38
CA ARG A 258 9.43 20.62 8.12
C ARG A 258 10.86 21.12 8.03
N LEU A 259 11.44 21.12 6.83
CA LEU A 259 12.82 21.62 6.65
C LEU A 259 12.95 23.14 6.83
N ASP A 260 11.82 23.84 6.81
CA ASP A 260 11.67 25.27 7.03
C ASP A 260 11.58 25.66 8.53
N VAL A 261 11.41 24.68 9.42
CA VAL A 261 11.28 24.91 10.87
C VAL A 261 12.63 24.71 11.55
N VAL A 262 13.17 25.73 12.22
CA VAL A 262 14.35 25.54 13.07
C VAL A 262 13.94 24.75 14.32
N SER A 263 14.61 23.62 14.58
CA SER A 263 14.40 22.87 15.82
C SER A 263 15.28 23.49 16.90
N PRO A 264 14.76 23.76 18.11
CA PRO A 264 15.56 24.15 19.25
C PRO A 264 16.66 23.13 19.54
N ASP A 265 17.81 23.62 19.98
CA ASP A 265 18.90 22.78 20.45
C ASP A 265 18.57 22.12 21.81
N ARG A 266 19.39 21.15 22.21
CA ARG A 266 19.13 20.32 23.40
C ARG A 266 19.04 21.11 24.71
N ASP A 267 19.83 22.17 24.81
CA ASP A 267 19.89 23.11 25.93
C ASP A 267 18.80 24.19 25.86
N GLU A 268 18.18 24.36 24.69
CA GLU A 268 17.08 25.32 24.49
C GLU A 268 15.70 24.69 24.74
N VAL A 269 15.62 23.38 24.99
CA VAL A 269 14.36 22.65 25.21
C VAL A 269 13.53 23.31 26.32
N ASP A 270 14.16 23.70 27.42
CA ASP A 270 13.48 24.32 28.56
C ASP A 270 13.02 25.76 28.28
N LEU A 271 13.61 26.42 27.25
CA LEU A 271 13.23 27.77 26.84
C LEU A 271 11.98 27.79 25.96
N VAL A 272 11.63 26.64 25.39
CA VAL A 272 10.50 26.50 24.46
C VAL A 272 9.40 25.58 24.96
N ALA A 273 9.56 24.95 26.13
CA ALA A 273 8.68 23.94 26.70
C ALA A 273 7.29 24.48 27.06
#